data_AF-A0A956ASV4-F1
#
_entry.id   AF-A0A956ASV4-F1
#
_cell.length_a   1.000
_cell.length_b   1.000
_cell.length_c   1.000
_cell.angle_alpha   90.00
_cell.angle_beta   90.00
_cell.angle_gamma   90.00
#
_symmetry.space_group_name_H-M   'P 1'
#
loop_
_entity.id
_entity.type
_entity.pdbx_description
1 polymer ?
#
loop_
_entity_poly.entity_id
_entity_poly.type
_entity_poly.pdbx_seq_one_letter_code
_entity_poly.pdbx_strand_id
1 'polypeptide(L)'
;MHCHAQPSRDASRRGNAHVNAHEALPPELLDRVQDATDGGGLYLWVPSRLRATARSRRARVVAFAARGFSARQIAADVGLSESRVYQILSAQRTQPEGHQP
;
A
#
# COMPACT_ATOMS: atom_id res chain seq x y z
N MET A 1 24.14 -24.43 -32.01
CA MET A 1 23.09 -23.84 -31.15
C MET A 1 23.76 -23.24 -29.94
N HIS A 2 23.94 -21.92 -29.90
CA HIS A 2 24.51 -21.22 -28.74
C HIS A 2 23.56 -20.08 -28.36
N CYS A 3 22.74 -20.32 -27.34
CA CYS A 3 21.90 -19.32 -26.72
C CYS A 3 22.79 -18.48 -25.78
N HIS A 4 23.24 -17.32 -26.25
CA HIS A 4 23.80 -16.31 -25.37
C HIS A 4 22.64 -15.60 -24.66
N ALA A 5 22.35 -16.01 -23.43
CA ALA A 5 21.54 -15.22 -22.51
C ALA A 5 22.31 -13.93 -22.18
N GLN A 6 21.87 -12.80 -22.71
CA GLN A 6 22.41 -11.50 -22.35
C GLN A 6 21.99 -11.17 -20.90
N PRO A 7 22.91 -10.76 -20.02
CA PRO A 7 22.55 -10.26 -18.70
C PRO A 7 21.89 -8.88 -18.86
N SER A 8 20.64 -8.79 -18.39
CA SER A 8 19.88 -7.55 -18.27
C SER A 8 20.71 -6.51 -17.52
N ARG A 9 21.15 -5.49 -18.26
CA ARG A 9 21.84 -4.31 -17.75
C ARG A 9 20.83 -3.41 -17.03
N ASP A 10 21.13 -3.15 -15.78
CA ASP A 10 21.04 -1.83 -15.15
C ASP A 10 19.70 -1.07 -15.27
N ALA A 11 18.82 -1.31 -14.30
CA ALA A 11 17.68 -0.43 -14.00
C ALA A 11 17.79 0.11 -12.56
N SER A 12 18.91 0.76 -12.24
CA SER A 12 19.02 1.54 -11.01
C SER A 12 18.14 2.81 -11.07
N ARG A 13 17.37 3.03 -9.98
CA ARG A 13 16.83 4.32 -9.47
C ARG A 13 15.50 4.88 -9.97
N ARG A 14 14.51 4.07 -10.32
CA ARG A 14 13.10 4.43 -10.06
C ARG A 14 12.38 3.20 -9.56
N GLY A 15 12.24 3.05 -8.24
CA GLY A 15 11.45 1.95 -7.68
C GLY A 15 10.07 1.92 -8.33
N ASN A 16 9.68 0.76 -8.84
CA ASN A 16 8.39 0.58 -9.51
C ASN A 16 7.27 1.11 -8.59
N ALA A 17 6.34 1.89 -9.17
CA ALA A 17 5.25 2.49 -8.42
C ALA A 17 4.26 1.45 -7.87
N HIS A 18 4.30 0.25 -8.45
CA HIS A 18 3.49 -0.90 -8.13
C HIS A 18 4.40 -2.13 -8.00
N VAL A 19 3.92 -3.13 -7.27
CA VAL A 19 4.54 -4.45 -7.16
C VAL A 19 3.63 -5.49 -7.79
N ASN A 20 4.19 -6.62 -8.20
CA ASN A 20 3.39 -7.73 -8.69
C ASN A 20 2.52 -8.27 -7.55
N ALA A 21 1.23 -8.49 -7.81
CA ALA A 21 0.30 -9.03 -6.83
C ALA A 21 0.74 -10.41 -6.31
N HIS A 22 1.30 -11.27 -7.17
CA HIS A 22 1.85 -12.58 -6.80
C HIS A 22 3.03 -12.50 -5.83
N GLU A 23 3.77 -11.39 -5.83
CA GLU A 23 4.90 -11.18 -4.91
C GLU A 23 4.46 -10.52 -3.58
N ALA A 24 3.28 -9.90 -3.56
CA ALA A 24 2.83 -9.07 -2.45
C ALA A 24 1.69 -9.69 -1.63
N LEU A 25 0.93 -10.62 -2.21
CA LEU A 25 -0.24 -11.23 -1.58
C LEU A 25 -0.09 -12.76 -1.53
N PRO A 26 -0.65 -13.42 -0.50
CA PRO A 26 -0.73 -14.88 -0.46
C PRO A 26 -1.53 -15.42 -1.66
N PRO A 27 -1.14 -16.57 -2.23
CA PRO A 27 -1.81 -17.15 -3.38
C PRO A 27 -3.29 -17.44 -3.09
N GLU A 28 -3.63 -17.86 -1.86
CA GLU A 28 -5.01 -18.18 -1.48
C GLU A 28 -5.93 -16.95 -1.52
N LEU A 29 -5.37 -15.75 -1.35
CA LEU A 29 -6.12 -14.51 -1.47
C LEU A 29 -6.34 -14.15 -2.95
N LEU A 30 -5.36 -14.40 -3.80
CA LEU A 30 -5.48 -14.19 -5.24
C LEU A 30 -6.53 -15.11 -5.85
N ASP A 31 -6.53 -16.38 -5.45
CA ASP A 31 -7.52 -17.37 -5.90
C ASP A 31 -8.94 -16.93 -5.53
N ARG A 32 -9.16 -16.49 -4.28
CA ARG A 32 -10.47 -15.96 -3.85
C ARG A 32 -10.91 -14.74 -4.65
N VAL A 33 -9.98 -13.85 -5.01
CA VAL A 33 -10.27 -12.67 -5.82
C VAL A 33 -10.62 -13.07 -7.25
N GLN A 34 -9.92 -14.06 -7.81
CA GLN A 34 -10.22 -14.60 -9.14
C GLN A 34 -11.58 -15.30 -9.16
N ASP A 35 -11.87 -16.15 -8.18
CA ASP A 35 -13.15 -16.83 -8.02
C ASP A 35 -14.32 -15.84 -7.90
N ALA A 36 -14.13 -14.76 -7.12
CA ALA A 36 -15.14 -13.73 -6.94
C ALA A 36 -15.36 -12.85 -8.19
N THR A 37 -14.49 -12.95 -9.20
CA THR A 37 -14.56 -12.18 -10.45
C THR A 37 -14.81 -13.06 -11.67
N ASP A 38 -15.34 -14.27 -11.45
CA ASP A 38 -15.65 -15.27 -12.48
C ASP A 38 -14.46 -15.58 -13.41
N GLY A 39 -13.24 -15.53 -12.87
CA GLY A 39 -12.01 -15.86 -13.58
C GLY A 39 -11.62 -14.90 -14.72
N GLY A 40 -12.30 -13.76 -14.87
CA GLY A 40 -12.18 -12.89 -16.03
C GLY A 40 -11.49 -11.55 -15.77
N GLY A 41 -10.22 -11.41 -16.15
CA GLY A 41 -9.64 -10.12 -16.60
C GLY A 41 -9.49 -9.00 -15.55
N LEU A 42 -9.31 -9.30 -14.27
CA LEU A 42 -9.06 -8.27 -13.25
C LEU A 42 -7.59 -7.84 -13.25
N TYR A 43 -7.34 -6.53 -13.39
CA TYR A 43 -6.05 -5.94 -13.08
C TYR A 43 -6.00 -5.48 -11.62
N LEU A 44 -5.19 -6.16 -10.79
CA LEU A 44 -4.97 -5.76 -9.41
C LEU A 44 -3.77 -4.82 -9.29
N TRP A 45 -4.03 -3.57 -8.93
CA TRP A 45 -2.97 -2.59 -8.69
C TRP A 45 -2.51 -2.63 -7.22
N VAL A 46 -1.29 -3.12 -6.99
CA VAL A 46 -0.69 -3.16 -5.65
C VAL A 46 0.39 -2.07 -5.55
N PRO A 47 0.19 -1.01 -4.74
CA PRO A 47 1.18 0.04 -4.61
C PRO A 47 2.44 -0.46 -3.92
N SER A 48 3.62 -0.04 -4.40
CA SER A 48 4.85 -0.30 -3.67
C SER A 48 4.92 0.52 -2.38
N ARG A 49 5.52 -0.05 -1.33
CA ARG A 49 5.72 0.65 -0.04
C ARG A 49 6.45 1.99 -0.22
N LEU A 50 7.31 2.08 -1.24
CA LEU A 50 8.09 3.27 -1.58
C LEU A 50 7.26 4.43 -2.14
N ARG A 51 6.05 4.16 -2.65
CA ARG A 51 5.16 5.17 -3.25
C ARG A 51 3.82 5.34 -2.52
N ALA A 52 3.67 4.83 -1.31
CA ALA A 52 2.53 5.21 -0.47
C ALA A 52 2.54 6.75 -0.29
N THR A 53 1.63 7.43 -0.98
CA THR A 53 1.54 8.88 -0.95
C THR A 53 1.28 9.35 0.49
N ALA A 54 1.67 10.58 0.82
CA ALA A 54 1.36 11.13 2.13
C ALA A 54 -0.16 11.08 2.43
N ARG A 55 -1.00 11.21 1.39
CA ARG A 55 -2.45 11.06 1.47
C ARG A 55 -2.86 9.62 1.80
N SER A 56 -2.32 8.60 1.12
CA SER A 56 -2.68 7.20 1.41
C SER A 56 -2.18 6.73 2.77
N ARG A 57 -1.01 7.21 3.22
CA ARG A 57 -0.50 6.97 4.57
C ARG A 57 -1.39 7.59 5.65
N ARG A 58 -1.84 8.84 5.46
CA ARG A 58 -2.80 9.48 6.36
C ARG A 58 -4.12 8.72 6.43
N ALA A 59 -4.67 8.33 5.30
CA ALA A 59 -5.91 7.54 5.25
C ALA A 59 -5.77 6.21 5.99
N ARG A 60 -4.66 5.48 5.84
CA ARG A 60 -4.39 4.25 6.60
C ARG A 60 -4.27 4.50 8.11
N VAL A 61 -3.57 5.55 8.53
CA VAL A 61 -3.46 5.92 9.95
C VAL A 61 -4.86 6.16 10.55
N VAL A 62 -5.71 6.91 9.85
CA VAL A 62 -7.09 7.19 10.30
C VAL A 62 -7.92 5.91 10.36
N ALA A 63 -7.88 5.08 9.31
CA ALA A 63 -8.63 3.83 9.27
C ALA A 63 -8.23 2.85 10.38
N PHE A 64 -6.94 2.74 10.71
CA PHE A 64 -6.50 1.91 11.83
C PHE A 64 -6.88 2.48 13.18
N ALA A 65 -6.80 3.80 13.38
CA ALA A 65 -7.24 4.43 14.62
C ALA A 65 -8.75 4.22 14.84
N ALA A 66 -9.57 4.32 13.79
CA ALA A 66 -11.01 4.03 13.84
C ALA A 66 -11.31 2.56 14.22
N ARG A 67 -10.41 1.64 13.89
CA ARG A 67 -10.48 0.21 14.29
C ARG A 67 -9.90 -0.08 15.67
N GLY A 68 -9.48 0.94 16.41
CA GLY A 68 -8.97 0.81 17.78
C GLY A 68 -7.50 0.41 17.92
N PHE A 69 -6.72 0.45 16.84
CA PHE A 69 -5.29 0.15 16.92
C PHE A 69 -4.53 1.24 17.69
N SER A 70 -3.55 0.84 18.49
CA SER A 70 -2.68 1.77 19.21
C SER A 70 -1.74 2.50 18.24
N ALA A 71 -1.29 3.71 18.60
CA ALA A 71 -0.36 4.49 17.78
C ALA A 71 0.93 3.72 17.45
N ARG A 72 1.41 2.90 18.38
CA ARG A 72 2.57 2.01 18.20
C ARG A 72 2.33 0.94 17.14
N GLN A 73 1.17 0.28 17.14
CA GLN A 73 0.83 -0.72 16.10
C GLN A 73 0.68 -0.06 14.73
N ILE A 74 0.05 1.11 14.67
CA ILE A 74 -0.11 1.88 13.43
C ILE A 74 1.25 2.29 12.86
N ALA A 75 2.14 2.79 13.72
CA ALA A 75 3.50 3.19 13.36
C ALA A 75 4.28 2.03 12.71
N ALA A 76 4.24 0.84 13.32
CA ALA A 76 4.90 -0.34 12.81
C ALA A 76 4.33 -0.79 11.44
N ASP A 77 3.01 -0.79 11.28
CA ASP A 77 2.36 -1.28 10.06
C ASP A 77 2.43 -0.30 8.87
N VAL A 78 2.34 1.00 9.15
CA VAL A 78 2.39 2.06 8.12
C VAL A 78 3.83 2.52 7.83
N GLY A 79 4.79 2.15 8.68
CA GLY A 79 6.19 2.55 8.55
C GLY A 79 6.41 4.03 8.89
N LEU A 80 5.81 4.50 9.98
CA LEU A 80 5.92 5.88 10.49
C LEU A 80 6.43 5.88 11.93
N SER A 81 6.89 7.03 12.41
CA SER A 81 7.10 7.22 13.86
C SER A 81 5.78 7.46 14.58
N GLU A 82 5.71 7.09 15.86
CA GLU A 82 4.53 7.34 16.70
C GLU A 82 4.18 8.83 16.75
N SER A 83 5.16 9.72 16.87
CA SER A 83 4.95 11.18 16.85
C SER A 83 4.25 11.63 15.57
N ARG A 84 4.60 11.04 14.41
CA ARG A 84 3.94 11.37 13.15
C ARG A 84 2.51 10.84 13.08
N VAL A 85 2.24 9.69 13.68
CA VAL A 85 0.88 9.14 13.84
C VAL A 85 0.04 10.11 14.68
N TYR A 86 0.54 10.56 15.83
CA TYR A 86 -0.16 11.53 16.68
C TYR A 86 -0.45 12.85 15.96
N GLN A 87 0.50 13.38 15.20
CA GLN A 87 0.28 14.60 14.39
C GLN A 87 -0.82 14.43 13.35
N ILE A 88 -0.92 13.26 12.70
CA ILE A 88 -1.96 12.99 11.71
C ILE A 88 -3.33 12.90 12.40
N LEU A 89 -3.40 12.21 13.54
CA LEU A 89 -4.64 12.05 14.30
C LEU A 89 -5.12 13.37 14.92
N SER A 90 -4.21 14.22 15.40
CA SER A 90 -4.58 15.53 15.92
C SER A 90 -5.08 16.46 14.82
N ALA A 91 -4.41 16.49 13.65
CA ALA A 91 -4.84 17.29 12.50
C ALA A 91 -6.24 16.88 11.99
N GLN A 92 -6.61 15.61 12.09
CA GLN A 92 -7.94 15.10 11.74
C GLN A 92 -9.02 15.57 12.72
N ARG A 93 -8.73 15.65 14.02
CA ARG A 93 -9.68 16.20 15.01
C ARG A 93 -9.95 17.69 14.80
N THR A 94 -9.01 18.43 14.21
CA THR A 94 -9.16 19.85 13.89
C THR A 94 -9.92 20.10 12.59
N GLN A 95 -10.09 19.09 11.73
CA GLN A 95 -10.92 19.18 10.52
C GLN A 95 -12.28 18.51 10.77
N PRO A 96 -13.31 19.23 11.24
CA PRO A 96 -14.67 18.72 11.19
C PRO A 96 -15.11 18.58 9.73
N GLU A 97 -15.71 17.43 9.42
CA GLU A 97 -16.48 17.11 8.21
C GLU A 97 -17.14 18.37 7.60
N GLY A 98 -16.68 18.85 6.44
CA GLY A 98 -17.22 20.09 5.89
C GLY A 98 -16.56 20.61 4.62
N HIS A 99 -16.13 19.76 3.69
CA HIS A 99 -15.91 20.18 2.30
C HIS A 99 -15.81 18.96 1.36
N GLN A 100 -16.94 18.57 0.75
CA GLN A 100 -16.92 17.85 -0.53
C GLN A 100 -17.22 18.88 -1.64
N PRO A 101 -16.44 18.89 -2.75
CA PRO A 101 -16.75 19.71 -3.92
C PRO A 101 -18.00 19.22 -4.65
#